data_AF-A0A327VAE5-F1
#
_entry.id   AF-A0A327VAE5-F1
#
_cell.length_a   1.000
_cell.length_b   1.000
_cell.length_c   1.000
_cell.angle_alpha   90.00
_cell.angle_beta   90.00
_cell.angle_gamma   90.00
#
_symmetry.space_group_name_H-M   'P 1'
#
loop_
_entity.id
_entity.type
_entity.pdbx_description
1 polymer ?
#
loop_
_entity_poly.entity_id
_entity_poly.type
_entity_poly.pdbx_seq_one_letter_code
_entity_poly.pdbx_strand_id
1 'polypeptide(L)'
;MAGTARRKASPLSPSQHEQRTDRTAGTRPAPVRGPAPAERSGLLGVQSTLGNTAVLHLLRQAGHAYAGAGRGVAVQRFMEPHPSGELAAWRQRALDYTSANKARILGDYTRMVLGDGYAEADMKGILKGLDALKAWQAVAKAVREGGAAVGPAVDPSLTTLVQKLNVMEEECATAAKAGEPADYANPLPESVVGTEFTFTDSRLNGTADGTPLRVDIGGLTGQEDARARAAITYARTRMDDWAARVRAAALPAGFALAVSDTTVKGQHAKRFTYTNGSTDWWWEITMDDACLETRSDPTPVAGLHAAHVRFIMRSHIFPLAAASGLHVDQSILGGGGHLSLDSATTFGGSVELFVQSMREWETQWEDWVARFGSAPREKDVVNAPWTGDLPQGETHLNGVRALLDEILADAHRGDVDLPGAIGRLQAHMRTLPLHQNATQNLRNKVADHPEDRLHYQAVNLEHMADADEAHRRVEFRDIQAQDGYEQLIEDLRYIGSMLQGVRDNVRADQQTRLAQRHP
;
A
#
# COMPACT_ATOMS: atom_id res chain seq x y z
N MET A 1 5.02 -58.65 33.86
CA MET A 1 4.04 -57.74 34.50
C MET A 1 3.93 -56.53 33.56
N ALA A 2 2.96 -56.52 32.63
CA ALA A 2 1.63 -55.88 32.76
C ALA A 2 1.75 -54.39 33.17
N GLY A 3 1.24 -53.38 32.46
CA GLY A 3 0.17 -53.40 31.46
C GLY A 3 0.17 -52.19 30.51
N THR A 4 -0.50 -52.42 29.39
CA THR A 4 -0.78 -51.56 28.25
C THR A 4 -2.03 -50.71 28.52
N ALA A 5 -1.94 -49.38 28.34
CA ALA A 5 -3.08 -48.48 28.44
C ALA A 5 -3.78 -48.33 27.06
N ARG A 6 -4.96 -48.95 26.94
CA ARG A 6 -5.91 -48.74 25.83
C ARG A 6 -6.76 -47.50 26.12
N ARG A 7 -6.78 -46.52 25.20
CA ARG A 7 -7.84 -45.50 25.13
C ARG A 7 -9.03 -46.05 24.34
N LYS A 8 -10.21 -46.02 24.97
CA LYS A 8 -11.51 -46.39 24.40
C LYS A 8 -12.05 -45.23 23.56
N ALA A 9 -12.53 -45.54 22.36
CA ALA A 9 -13.41 -44.69 21.57
C ALA A 9 -14.85 -44.76 22.13
N SER A 10 -15.52 -43.61 22.20
CA SER A 10 -16.95 -43.51 22.55
C SER A 10 -17.83 -43.67 21.31
N PRO A 11 -19.02 -44.30 21.44
CA PRO A 11 -19.89 -44.60 20.32
C PRO A 11 -20.81 -43.42 19.94
N LEU A 12 -21.08 -43.33 18.63
CA LEU A 12 -22.16 -42.55 18.02
C LEU A 12 -23.53 -43.10 18.44
N SER A 13 -24.49 -42.20 18.67
CA SER A 13 -25.92 -42.53 18.77
C SER A 13 -26.75 -41.54 17.94
N PRO A 14 -27.88 -41.96 17.34
CA PRO A 14 -28.46 -41.34 16.15
C PRO A 14 -29.73 -40.53 16.42
N SER A 15 -30.15 -39.84 15.33
CA SER A 15 -31.51 -39.43 14.98
C SER A 15 -32.22 -38.39 15.86
N GLN A 16 -32.46 -37.20 15.30
CA GLN A 16 -33.76 -36.54 15.46
C GLN A 16 -34.25 -35.90 14.14
N HIS A 17 -35.52 -36.17 13.90
CA HIS A 17 -36.34 -35.96 12.73
C HIS A 17 -36.50 -34.51 12.24
N GLU A 18 -36.70 -34.42 10.94
CA GLU A 18 -37.25 -33.32 10.16
C GLU A 18 -38.57 -32.77 10.74
N GLN A 19 -38.66 -31.43 10.83
CA GLN A 19 -39.93 -30.71 10.69
C GLN A 19 -39.79 -29.67 9.59
N ARG A 20 -40.29 -30.06 8.41
CA ARG A 20 -40.55 -29.19 7.26
C ARG A 20 -41.86 -28.45 7.52
N THR A 21 -41.82 -27.13 7.57
CA THR A 21 -43.03 -26.30 7.45
C THR A 21 -43.16 -25.81 6.01
N ASP A 22 -44.20 -26.26 5.33
CA ASP A 22 -44.63 -25.82 4.02
C ASP A 22 -44.95 -24.32 4.01
N ARG A 23 -44.29 -23.57 3.12
CA ARG A 23 -44.76 -22.25 2.67
C ARG A 23 -44.95 -22.30 1.16
N THR A 24 -46.22 -22.35 0.77
CA THR A 24 -46.72 -22.09 -0.58
C THR A 24 -46.30 -20.69 -1.05
N ALA A 25 -45.47 -20.64 -2.09
CA ALA A 25 -45.13 -19.41 -2.80
C ALA A 25 -46.24 -19.07 -3.80
N GLY A 26 -46.96 -17.98 -3.55
CA GLY A 26 -47.87 -17.38 -4.53
C GLY A 26 -47.07 -16.70 -5.64
N THR A 27 -47.28 -17.14 -6.89
CA THR A 27 -46.74 -16.51 -8.10
C THR A 27 -47.41 -15.17 -8.36
N ARG A 28 -46.64 -14.07 -8.24
CA ARG A 28 -47.02 -12.74 -8.72
C ARG A 28 -46.45 -12.55 -10.14
N PRO A 29 -47.21 -12.03 -11.13
CA PRO A 29 -46.66 -11.81 -12.46
C PRO A 29 -45.62 -10.68 -12.43
N ALA A 30 -44.49 -10.89 -13.11
CA ALA A 30 -43.47 -9.88 -13.29
C ALA A 30 -43.97 -8.76 -14.24
N PRO A 31 -43.68 -7.48 -13.95
CA PRO A 31 -44.02 -6.40 -14.87
C PRO A 31 -43.15 -6.49 -16.13
N VAL A 32 -43.79 -6.34 -17.29
CA VAL A 32 -43.12 -6.24 -18.59
C VAL A 32 -42.22 -5.00 -18.58
N ARG A 33 -40.89 -5.20 -18.60
CA ARG A 33 -39.91 -4.13 -18.79
C ARG A 33 -39.72 -3.90 -20.29
N GLY A 34 -39.97 -2.67 -20.74
CA GLY A 34 -39.53 -2.22 -22.06
C GLY A 34 -37.99 -2.19 -22.18
N PRO A 35 -37.44 -2.11 -23.39
CA PRO A 35 -35.99 -2.12 -23.62
C PRO A 35 -35.31 -0.96 -22.89
N ALA A 36 -34.23 -1.25 -22.18
CA ALA A 36 -33.42 -0.22 -21.54
C ALA A 36 -32.67 0.63 -22.60
N PRO A 37 -32.44 1.93 -22.34
CA PRO A 37 -31.64 2.77 -23.23
C PRO A 37 -30.24 2.17 -23.47
N ALA A 38 -29.75 2.21 -24.70
CA ALA A 38 -28.51 1.57 -25.15
C ALA A 38 -27.25 1.96 -24.35
N GLU A 39 -27.25 3.12 -23.69
CA GLU A 39 -26.15 3.58 -22.81
C GLU A 39 -26.08 2.79 -21.48
N ARG A 40 -27.19 2.25 -20.98
CA ARG A 40 -27.19 1.42 -19.75
C ARG A 40 -26.64 0.02 -19.98
N SER A 41 -26.74 -0.52 -21.19
CA SER A 41 -26.23 -1.85 -21.53
C SER A 41 -24.70 -1.93 -21.52
N GLY A 42 -24.00 -0.88 -21.94
CA GLY A 42 -22.53 -0.84 -21.94
C GLY A 42 -21.96 -0.88 -20.52
N LEU A 43 -22.49 -0.04 -19.64
CA LEU A 43 -22.05 0.07 -18.25
C LEU A 43 -22.35 -1.19 -17.43
N LEU A 44 -23.52 -1.83 -17.66
CA LEU A 44 -23.84 -3.13 -17.06
C LEU A 44 -22.94 -4.26 -17.59
N GLY A 45 -22.53 -4.20 -18.87
CA GLY A 45 -21.56 -5.13 -19.44
C GLY A 45 -20.19 -5.02 -18.77
N VAL A 46 -19.67 -3.80 -18.62
CA VAL A 46 -18.41 -3.53 -17.90
C VAL A 46 -18.53 -3.92 -16.43
N GLN A 47 -19.64 -3.60 -15.77
CA GLN A 47 -19.93 -3.96 -14.38
C GLN A 47 -19.99 -5.47 -14.17
N SER A 48 -20.60 -6.21 -15.09
CA SER A 48 -20.67 -7.67 -15.04
C SER A 48 -19.31 -8.35 -15.31
N THR A 49 -18.40 -7.67 -16.02
CA THR A 49 -17.10 -8.23 -16.43
C THR A 49 -15.98 -7.86 -15.44
N LEU A 50 -16.01 -6.65 -14.90
CA LEU A 50 -14.94 -6.08 -14.08
C LEU A 50 -15.37 -5.81 -12.63
N GLY A 51 -16.66 -5.93 -12.31
CA GLY A 51 -17.22 -5.60 -11.00
C GLY A 51 -17.43 -4.09 -10.79
N ASN A 52 -18.20 -3.74 -9.75
CA ASN A 52 -18.56 -2.35 -9.43
C ASN A 52 -17.32 -1.48 -9.13
N THR A 53 -16.32 -2.06 -8.47
CA THR A 53 -15.04 -1.42 -8.13
C THR A 53 -14.28 -0.95 -9.36
N ALA A 54 -14.08 -1.83 -10.34
CA ALA A 54 -13.34 -1.47 -11.55
C ALA A 54 -14.10 -0.47 -12.41
N VAL A 55 -15.44 -0.54 -12.43
CA VAL A 55 -16.27 0.50 -13.06
C VAL A 55 -16.08 1.85 -12.38
N LEU A 56 -16.05 1.89 -11.04
CA LEU A 56 -15.81 3.14 -10.30
C LEU A 56 -14.40 3.69 -10.56
N HIS A 57 -13.39 2.82 -10.66
CA HIS A 57 -12.02 3.21 -11.01
C HIS A 57 -11.93 3.79 -12.44
N LEU A 58 -12.53 3.11 -13.43
CA LEU A 58 -12.60 3.60 -14.81
C LEU A 58 -13.39 4.92 -14.93
N LEU A 59 -14.50 5.05 -14.20
CA LEU A 59 -15.26 6.30 -14.15
C LEU A 59 -14.47 7.44 -13.49
N ARG A 60 -13.61 7.14 -12.50
CA ARG A 60 -12.67 8.12 -11.89
C ARG A 60 -11.60 8.55 -12.90
N GLN A 61 -10.97 7.62 -13.59
CA GLN A 61 -9.96 7.92 -14.62
C GLN A 61 -10.57 8.72 -15.80
N ALA A 62 -11.81 8.43 -16.17
CA ALA A 62 -12.52 9.14 -17.24
C ALA A 62 -13.13 10.49 -16.83
N GLY A 63 -12.90 10.96 -15.60
CA GLY A 63 -13.43 12.25 -15.11
C GLY A 63 -14.96 12.32 -15.04
N HIS A 64 -15.65 11.18 -14.95
CA HIS A 64 -17.10 11.11 -15.04
C HIS A 64 -17.77 11.69 -13.78
N ALA A 65 -18.79 12.55 -13.93
CA ALA A 65 -19.42 13.26 -12.81
C ALA A 65 -20.00 12.37 -11.70
N TYR A 66 -20.37 11.12 -12.00
CA TYR A 66 -20.83 10.12 -11.01
C TYR A 66 -19.70 9.51 -10.19
N ALA A 67 -18.44 9.57 -10.66
CA ALA A 67 -17.26 9.17 -9.90
C ALA A 67 -16.88 10.21 -8.82
N GLY A 68 -17.30 11.47 -9.00
CA GLY A 68 -17.11 12.56 -8.04
C GLY A 68 -18.04 12.50 -6.82
N ALA A 69 -19.00 11.56 -6.77
CA ALA A 69 -19.87 11.33 -5.63
C ALA A 69 -19.47 10.10 -4.79
N GLY A 70 -18.39 9.40 -5.16
CA GLY A 70 -17.71 8.55 -4.19
C GLY A 70 -17.22 9.49 -3.08
N ARG A 71 -17.58 9.21 -1.81
CA ARG A 71 -16.97 9.87 -0.64
C ARG A 71 -15.49 9.99 -0.95
N GLY A 72 -15.04 11.21 -1.27
CA GLY A 72 -13.63 11.43 -1.61
C GLY A 72 -12.84 10.78 -0.50
N VAL A 73 -11.83 9.97 -0.84
CA VAL A 73 -10.89 9.46 0.15
C VAL A 73 -10.55 10.67 1.01
N ALA A 74 -10.92 10.61 2.30
CA ALA A 74 -10.78 11.75 3.16
C ALA A 74 -9.28 11.99 3.26
N VAL A 75 -8.75 12.86 2.39
CA VAL A 75 -7.37 13.33 2.50
C VAL A 75 -7.35 14.01 3.85
N GLN A 76 -6.73 13.35 4.81
CA GLN A 76 -6.55 13.87 6.14
C GLN A 76 -5.84 15.21 5.99
N ARG A 77 -6.51 16.30 6.39
CA ARG A 77 -5.97 17.65 6.23
C ARG A 77 -5.24 17.98 7.52
N PHE A 78 -4.01 17.50 7.63
CA PHE A 78 -3.19 17.81 8.80
C PHE A 78 -2.93 19.31 8.90
N MET A 79 -3.20 19.88 10.08
CA MET A 79 -2.70 21.18 10.48
C MET A 79 -1.93 21.00 11.78
N GLU A 80 -0.68 21.50 11.82
CA GLU A 80 0.15 21.37 13.02
C GLU A 80 -0.53 22.06 14.21
N PRO A 81 -0.78 21.33 15.32
CA PRO A 81 -1.53 21.85 16.46
C PRO A 81 -0.76 22.92 17.24
N HIS A 82 0.55 22.96 17.08
CA HIS A 82 1.44 23.90 17.77
C HIS A 82 2.15 24.82 16.78
N PRO A 83 2.54 26.03 17.23
CA PRO A 83 3.30 26.95 16.40
C PRO A 83 4.64 26.36 15.94
N SER A 84 4.77 26.11 14.64
CA SER A 84 6.05 25.96 13.96
C SER A 84 6.46 27.26 13.26
N GLY A 85 7.67 27.70 13.56
CA GLY A 85 8.22 28.95 13.03
C GLY A 85 7.53 30.21 13.57
N GLU A 86 7.27 31.17 12.70
CA GLU A 86 6.66 32.46 13.06
C GLU A 86 5.24 32.27 13.61
N LEU A 87 5.05 32.60 14.89
CA LEU A 87 3.78 32.41 15.60
C LEU A 87 2.59 33.07 14.89
N ALA A 88 2.79 34.28 14.34
CA ALA A 88 1.74 34.98 13.60
C ALA A 88 1.34 34.24 12.31
N ALA A 89 2.30 33.66 11.60
CA ALA A 89 2.05 32.89 10.39
C ALA A 89 1.33 31.58 10.70
N TRP A 90 1.75 30.86 11.76
CA TRP A 90 1.02 29.68 12.23
C TRP A 90 -0.42 30.02 12.61
N ARG A 91 -0.62 31.09 13.40
CA ARG A 91 -1.97 31.52 13.84
C ARG A 91 -2.88 31.75 12.65
N GLN A 92 -2.40 32.44 11.61
CA GLN A 92 -3.16 32.68 10.40
C GLN A 92 -3.53 31.35 9.70
N ARG A 93 -2.57 30.44 9.51
CA ARG A 93 -2.84 29.12 8.91
C ARG A 93 -3.86 28.31 9.73
N ALA A 94 -3.76 28.31 11.05
CA ALA A 94 -4.69 27.61 11.92
C ALA A 94 -6.11 28.22 11.88
N LEU A 95 -6.22 29.55 11.82
CA LEU A 95 -7.52 30.22 11.63
C LEU A 95 -8.13 29.88 10.26
N ASP A 96 -7.32 29.86 9.21
CA ASP A 96 -7.77 29.51 7.85
C ASP A 96 -8.24 28.06 7.80
N TYR A 97 -7.45 27.13 8.36
CA TYR A 97 -7.79 25.72 8.49
C TYR A 97 -9.11 25.52 9.25
N THR A 98 -9.22 26.10 10.45
CA THR A 98 -10.43 25.95 11.28
C THR A 98 -11.65 26.58 10.61
N SER A 99 -11.51 27.74 9.96
CA SER A 99 -12.62 28.40 9.27
C SER A 99 -13.11 27.62 8.06
N ALA A 100 -12.18 27.05 7.27
CA ALA A 100 -12.52 26.28 6.08
C ALA A 100 -13.07 24.89 6.38
N ASN A 101 -12.63 24.23 7.46
CA ASN A 101 -12.85 22.79 7.62
C ASN A 101 -13.72 22.39 8.81
N LYS A 102 -13.79 23.16 9.91
CA LYS A 102 -14.34 22.68 11.18
C LYS A 102 -15.78 22.12 11.08
N ALA A 103 -16.66 22.79 10.31
CA ALA A 103 -18.05 22.37 10.19
C ALA A 103 -18.20 21.04 9.44
N ARG A 104 -17.40 20.84 8.39
CA ARG A 104 -17.33 19.59 7.64
C ARG A 104 -16.77 18.47 8.53
N ILE A 105 -15.63 18.69 9.17
CA ILE A 105 -14.96 17.70 10.04
C ILE A 105 -15.92 17.25 11.15
N LEU A 106 -16.54 18.20 11.86
CA LEU A 106 -17.51 17.87 12.91
C LEU A 106 -18.71 17.11 12.35
N GLY A 107 -19.21 17.48 11.17
CA GLY A 107 -20.33 16.76 10.53
C GLY A 107 -19.98 15.32 10.15
N ASP A 108 -18.82 15.12 9.52
CA ASP A 108 -18.34 13.78 9.13
C ASP A 108 -18.10 12.90 10.36
N TYR A 109 -17.46 13.45 11.40
CA TYR A 109 -17.22 12.76 12.66
C TYR A 109 -18.53 12.46 13.41
N THR A 110 -19.47 13.39 13.44
CA THR A 110 -20.78 13.16 14.07
C THR A 110 -21.54 12.05 13.34
N ARG A 111 -21.50 12.03 12.00
CA ARG A 111 -22.08 10.94 11.21
C ARG A 111 -21.43 9.59 11.50
N MET A 112 -20.11 9.57 11.66
CA MET A 112 -19.39 8.35 12.01
C MET A 112 -19.78 7.83 13.40
N VAL A 113 -19.91 8.71 14.39
CA VAL A 113 -20.23 8.31 15.78
C VAL A 113 -21.71 7.95 15.95
N LEU A 114 -22.64 8.72 15.36
CA LEU A 114 -24.07 8.62 15.64
C LEU A 114 -24.90 8.06 14.47
N GLY A 115 -24.30 7.88 13.29
CA GLY A 115 -25.01 7.55 12.06
C GLY A 115 -25.63 8.76 11.36
N ASP A 116 -26.47 8.49 10.37
CA ASP A 116 -27.18 9.53 9.63
C ASP A 116 -28.37 10.09 10.45
N GLY A 117 -28.71 11.37 10.23
CA GLY A 117 -29.90 12.00 10.82
C GLY A 117 -29.70 12.68 12.18
N TYR A 118 -28.45 12.95 12.57
CA TYR A 118 -28.13 13.68 13.80
C TYR A 118 -28.63 15.14 13.77
N ALA A 119 -28.96 15.68 14.94
CA ALA A 119 -29.38 17.06 15.17
C ALA A 119 -28.19 17.96 15.59
N GLU A 120 -28.36 19.29 15.55
CA GLU A 120 -27.34 20.24 16.02
C GLU A 120 -27.00 20.05 17.52
N ALA A 121 -27.98 19.61 18.32
CA ALA A 121 -27.77 19.30 19.73
C ALA A 121 -26.73 18.18 19.92
N ASP A 122 -26.70 17.21 19.00
CA ASP A 122 -25.78 16.08 19.03
C ASP A 122 -24.35 16.53 18.75
N MET A 123 -24.15 17.40 17.75
CA MET A 123 -22.84 18.02 17.47
C MET A 123 -22.28 18.74 18.71
N LYS A 124 -23.13 19.44 19.47
CA LYS A 124 -22.72 20.09 20.73
C LYS A 124 -22.37 19.06 21.81
N GLY A 125 -23.06 17.93 21.86
CA GLY A 125 -22.72 16.78 22.71
C GLY A 125 -21.33 16.24 22.39
N ILE A 126 -21.04 15.97 21.12
CA ILE A 126 -19.74 15.52 20.62
C ILE A 126 -18.62 16.49 21.01
N LEU A 127 -18.82 17.80 20.79
CA LEU A 127 -17.84 18.82 21.17
C LEU A 127 -17.59 18.89 22.68
N LYS A 128 -18.60 18.57 23.51
CA LYS A 128 -18.43 18.46 24.97
C LYS A 128 -17.65 17.21 25.35
N GLY A 129 -17.99 16.05 24.76
CA GLY A 129 -17.27 14.78 25.01
C GLY A 129 -15.80 14.86 24.64
N LEU A 130 -15.45 15.67 23.63
CA LEU A 130 -14.06 15.93 23.22
C LEU A 130 -13.35 17.05 24.00
N ASP A 131 -14.04 17.72 24.93
CA ASP A 131 -13.59 18.96 25.59
C ASP A 131 -13.18 20.07 24.58
N ALA A 132 -13.84 20.11 23.43
CA ALA A 132 -13.58 21.04 22.34
C ALA A 132 -14.52 22.27 22.36
N LEU A 133 -15.65 22.20 23.07
CA LEU A 133 -16.71 23.21 22.98
C LEU A 133 -16.24 24.63 23.37
N LYS A 134 -15.44 24.77 24.44
CA LYS A 134 -14.94 26.08 24.89
C LYS A 134 -13.98 26.68 23.86
N ALA A 135 -13.02 25.89 23.40
CA ALA A 135 -12.07 26.28 22.36
C ALA A 135 -12.80 26.68 21.07
N TRP A 136 -13.79 25.89 20.66
CA TRP A 136 -14.63 26.15 19.50
C TRP A 136 -15.34 27.51 19.59
N GLN A 137 -15.97 27.80 20.74
CA GLN A 137 -16.68 29.07 20.97
C GLN A 137 -15.72 30.26 21.01
N ALA A 138 -14.55 30.11 21.64
CA ALA A 138 -13.54 31.15 21.73
C ALA A 138 -13.01 31.53 20.32
N VAL A 139 -12.61 30.54 19.52
CA VAL A 139 -12.14 30.78 18.14
C VAL A 139 -13.25 31.34 17.26
N ALA A 140 -14.48 30.82 17.35
CA ALA A 140 -15.61 31.34 16.57
C ALA A 140 -15.98 32.78 16.94
N LYS A 141 -15.85 33.17 18.21
CA LYS A 141 -16.01 34.56 18.64
C LYS A 141 -14.90 35.44 18.04
N ALA A 142 -13.64 35.02 18.16
CA ALA A 142 -12.50 35.79 17.67
C ALA A 142 -12.56 36.01 16.14
N VAL A 143 -12.95 35.00 15.36
CA VAL A 143 -13.15 35.14 13.90
C VAL A 143 -14.26 36.14 13.57
N ARG A 144 -15.37 36.15 14.32
CA ARG A 144 -16.48 37.10 14.10
C ARG A 144 -16.12 38.54 14.46
N GLU A 145 -15.25 38.74 15.44
CA GLU A 145 -14.78 40.06 15.89
C GLU A 145 -13.70 40.66 14.94
N GLY A 146 -13.31 39.90 13.91
CA GLY A 146 -12.36 40.30 12.87
C GLY A 146 -10.96 39.74 13.12
N GLY A 147 -10.30 39.20 12.08
CA GLY A 147 -9.00 38.53 12.19
C GLY A 147 -7.89 39.33 12.89
N ALA A 148 -7.95 40.67 12.81
CA ALA A 148 -7.04 41.57 13.52
C ALA A 148 -7.18 41.53 15.06
N ALA A 149 -8.31 41.04 15.58
CA ALA A 149 -8.56 40.85 17.01
C ALA A 149 -8.09 39.47 17.52
N VAL A 150 -7.67 38.55 16.65
CA VAL A 150 -7.09 37.26 17.07
C VAL A 150 -5.65 37.48 17.54
N GLY A 151 -5.51 37.92 18.79
CA GLY A 151 -4.23 38.07 19.46
C GLY A 151 -3.76 36.78 20.17
N PRO A 152 -2.62 36.84 20.88
CA PRO A 152 -2.04 35.71 21.62
C PRO A 152 -2.98 35.03 22.62
N ALA A 153 -4.01 35.74 23.09
CA ALA A 153 -5.01 35.20 24.00
C ALA A 153 -5.85 34.06 23.41
N VAL A 154 -5.95 33.94 22.08
CA VAL A 154 -6.71 32.89 21.40
C VAL A 154 -5.86 31.65 21.11
N ASP A 155 -4.52 31.75 21.14
CA ASP A 155 -3.61 30.67 20.75
C ASP A 155 -3.86 29.35 21.49
N PRO A 156 -4.07 29.32 22.83
CA PRO A 156 -4.36 28.06 23.51
C PRO A 156 -5.66 27.41 23.02
N SER A 157 -6.71 28.22 22.79
CA SER A 157 -7.98 27.72 22.24
C SER A 157 -7.83 27.28 20.79
N LEU A 158 -6.98 27.95 20.02
CA LEU A 158 -6.73 27.59 18.63
C LEU A 158 -5.96 26.27 18.54
N THR A 159 -4.90 26.10 19.34
CA THR A 159 -4.17 24.83 19.49
C THR A 159 -5.11 23.70 19.88
N THR A 160 -5.91 23.86 20.96
CA THR A 160 -6.87 22.83 21.36
C THR A 160 -7.87 22.52 20.25
N LEU A 161 -8.40 23.54 19.57
CA LEU A 161 -9.36 23.31 18.50
C LEU A 161 -8.74 22.55 17.33
N VAL A 162 -7.56 22.96 16.84
CA VAL A 162 -6.84 22.27 15.76
C VAL A 162 -6.57 20.82 16.16
N GLN A 163 -6.04 20.61 17.35
CA GLN A 163 -5.74 19.28 17.88
C GLN A 163 -6.99 18.37 17.90
N LYS A 164 -8.15 18.89 18.33
CA LYS A 164 -9.39 18.11 18.35
C LYS A 164 -9.97 17.89 16.95
N LEU A 165 -9.81 18.82 16.02
CA LEU A 165 -10.19 18.63 14.63
C LEU A 165 -9.33 17.55 13.96
N ASN A 166 -8.02 17.56 14.19
CA ASN A 166 -7.11 16.52 13.72
C ASN A 166 -7.51 15.13 14.25
N VAL A 167 -7.83 15.00 15.55
CA VAL A 167 -8.35 13.73 16.12
C VAL A 167 -9.62 13.29 15.40
N MET A 168 -10.57 14.21 15.15
CA MET A 168 -11.80 13.86 14.42
C MET A 168 -11.51 13.38 13.00
N GLU A 169 -10.56 14.02 12.29
CA GLU A 169 -10.17 13.61 10.93
C GLU A 169 -9.46 12.25 10.91
N GLU A 170 -8.53 11.98 11.84
CA GLU A 170 -7.86 10.68 11.96
C GLU A 170 -8.86 9.55 12.21
N GLU A 171 -9.83 9.77 13.10
CA GLU A 171 -10.85 8.75 13.38
C GLU A 171 -11.73 8.52 12.13
N CYS A 172 -12.07 9.57 11.39
CA CYS A 172 -12.84 9.44 10.14
C CYS A 172 -12.03 8.71 9.05
N ALA A 173 -10.75 9.03 8.88
CA ALA A 173 -9.87 8.38 7.90
C ALA A 173 -9.69 6.89 8.24
N THR A 174 -9.42 6.60 9.53
CA THR A 174 -9.33 5.24 10.06
C THR A 174 -10.62 4.46 9.83
N ALA A 175 -11.78 5.03 10.19
CA ALA A 175 -13.08 4.37 10.01
C ALA A 175 -13.41 4.12 8.52
N ALA A 176 -13.07 5.08 7.65
CA ALA A 176 -13.29 4.93 6.22
C ALA A 176 -12.48 3.75 5.65
N LYS A 177 -11.23 3.58 6.11
CA LYS A 177 -10.34 2.57 5.57
C LYS A 177 -10.46 1.20 6.25
N ALA A 178 -10.51 1.17 7.57
CA ALA A 178 -10.73 -0.05 8.36
C ALA A 178 -12.18 -0.58 8.22
N GLY A 179 -13.12 0.29 7.82
CA GLY A 179 -14.51 -0.06 7.54
C GLY A 179 -14.77 -0.64 6.14
N GLU A 180 -13.76 -0.68 5.26
CA GLU A 180 -13.89 -1.33 3.96
C GLU A 180 -14.32 -2.80 4.13
N PRO A 181 -15.22 -3.34 3.28
CA PRO A 181 -15.62 -4.73 3.37
C PRO A 181 -14.42 -5.66 3.25
N ALA A 182 -14.27 -6.59 4.21
CA ALA A 182 -13.27 -7.63 4.12
C ALA A 182 -13.60 -8.58 2.96
N ASP A 183 -12.64 -8.77 2.05
CA ASP A 183 -12.65 -9.84 1.06
C ASP A 183 -11.45 -10.76 1.34
N TYR A 184 -11.64 -11.79 2.16
CA TYR A 184 -10.55 -12.71 2.48
C TYR A 184 -10.09 -13.55 1.29
N ALA A 185 -10.86 -13.61 0.20
CA ALA A 185 -10.43 -14.28 -1.03
C ALA A 185 -9.48 -13.39 -1.85
N ASN A 186 -9.75 -12.09 -1.88
CA ASN A 186 -8.92 -11.06 -2.54
C ASN A 186 -8.74 -9.86 -1.59
N PRO A 187 -7.90 -10.01 -0.55
CA PRO A 187 -7.79 -9.00 0.48
C PRO A 187 -7.28 -7.68 -0.10
N LEU A 188 -7.85 -6.58 0.41
CA LEU A 188 -7.54 -5.21 0.00
C LEU A 188 -7.81 -4.93 -1.50
N PRO A 189 -9.02 -5.18 -2.02
CA PRO A 189 -9.31 -5.09 -3.45
C PRO A 189 -9.00 -3.70 -4.06
N GLU A 190 -9.07 -2.64 -3.25
CA GLU A 190 -8.83 -1.25 -3.65
C GLU A 190 -7.39 -0.78 -3.43
N SER A 191 -6.56 -1.53 -2.70
CA SER A 191 -5.15 -1.17 -2.49
C SER A 191 -4.40 -1.26 -3.82
N VAL A 192 -3.76 -0.17 -4.21
CA VAL A 192 -2.95 -0.09 -5.41
C VAL A 192 -1.59 -0.70 -5.14
N VAL A 193 -1.18 -1.62 -6.01
CA VAL A 193 0.10 -2.31 -5.91
C VAL A 193 0.95 -2.03 -7.15
N GLY A 194 2.24 -1.82 -6.93
CA GLY A 194 3.24 -1.90 -7.98
C GLY A 194 3.97 -3.23 -7.88
N THR A 195 4.21 -3.88 -9.02
CA THR A 195 4.98 -5.13 -9.06
C THR A 195 6.29 -4.92 -9.79
N GLU A 196 7.37 -5.44 -9.21
CA GLU A 196 8.66 -5.55 -9.88
C GLU A 196 9.14 -7.00 -9.86
N PHE A 197 9.30 -7.58 -11.06
CA PHE A 197 9.83 -8.94 -11.23
C PHE A 197 11.23 -8.87 -11.85
N THR A 198 12.17 -9.63 -11.29
CA THR A 198 13.53 -9.76 -11.80
C THR A 198 13.66 -10.99 -12.71
N PHE A 199 14.31 -10.81 -13.85
CA PHE A 199 14.59 -11.85 -14.83
C PHE A 199 16.06 -11.87 -15.18
N THR A 200 16.66 -13.05 -15.22
CA THR A 200 18.09 -13.19 -15.49
C THR A 200 18.41 -14.39 -16.37
N ASP A 201 19.69 -14.55 -16.70
CA ASP A 201 20.24 -15.77 -17.27
C ASP A 201 21.68 -15.99 -16.75
N SER A 202 22.31 -17.08 -17.15
CA SER A 202 23.67 -17.42 -16.71
C SER A 202 24.76 -16.42 -17.12
N ARG A 203 24.44 -15.42 -17.96
CA ARG A 203 25.34 -14.36 -18.39
C ARG A 203 24.99 -13.01 -17.76
N LEU A 204 23.72 -12.73 -17.46
CA LEU A 204 23.29 -11.56 -16.70
C LEU A 204 23.62 -11.70 -15.20
N ASN A 205 23.22 -12.81 -14.57
CA ASN A 205 23.63 -13.19 -13.21
C ASN A 205 25.03 -13.88 -13.21
N GLY A 206 25.64 -13.97 -14.39
CA GLY A 206 26.87 -14.72 -14.63
C GLY A 206 28.10 -14.08 -13.99
N THR A 207 28.83 -14.90 -13.25
CA THR A 207 30.26 -14.72 -13.05
C THR A 207 30.97 -15.00 -14.38
N ALA A 208 31.42 -13.97 -15.11
CA ALA A 208 32.35 -14.20 -16.21
C ALA A 208 33.67 -14.71 -15.61
N ASP A 209 34.04 -15.96 -15.90
CA ASP A 209 35.26 -16.61 -15.39
C ASP A 209 35.37 -16.63 -13.85
N GLY A 210 34.24 -16.80 -13.15
CA GLY A 210 34.22 -16.80 -11.68
C GLY A 210 34.21 -15.40 -11.03
N THR A 211 34.19 -14.32 -11.83
CA THR A 211 34.06 -12.94 -11.34
C THR A 211 32.68 -12.39 -11.67
N PRO A 212 31.86 -11.96 -10.68
CA PRO A 212 30.51 -11.46 -10.93
C PRO A 212 30.55 -10.31 -11.94
N LEU A 213 29.74 -10.37 -13.00
CA LEU A 213 29.41 -9.18 -13.79
C LEU A 213 28.45 -8.30 -12.97
N ARG A 214 28.92 -7.81 -11.81
CA ARG A 214 28.26 -6.72 -11.11
C ARG A 214 28.59 -5.46 -11.87
N VAL A 215 27.81 -5.19 -12.91
CA VAL A 215 27.82 -3.87 -13.51
C VAL A 215 27.13 -2.99 -12.49
N ASP A 216 27.87 -2.15 -11.78
CA ASP A 216 27.26 -0.95 -11.20
C ASP A 216 26.87 -0.08 -12.39
N ILE A 217 25.62 -0.22 -12.85
CA ILE A 217 25.13 0.48 -14.04
C ILE A 217 25.07 2.00 -13.76
N GLY A 218 25.22 2.43 -12.49
CA GLY A 218 25.21 3.82 -12.02
C GLY A 218 26.56 4.55 -12.05
N GLY A 219 27.70 3.88 -12.18
CA GLY A 219 29.00 4.55 -12.09
C GLY A 219 30.15 3.79 -12.74
N LEU A 220 30.56 4.17 -13.95
CA LEU A 220 31.71 3.55 -14.63
C LEU A 220 32.84 4.55 -14.92
N THR A 221 34.02 4.30 -14.33
CA THR A 221 35.31 4.77 -14.84
C THR A 221 36.35 3.63 -14.77
N GLY A 222 37.12 3.39 -15.85
CA GLY A 222 38.22 2.40 -15.90
C GLY A 222 37.83 1.04 -16.50
N GLN A 223 38.78 0.13 -16.80
CA GLN A 223 38.63 -1.12 -17.60
C GLN A 223 37.38 -2.00 -17.34
N GLU A 224 36.74 -1.85 -16.18
CA GLU A 224 35.37 -2.31 -15.85
C GLU A 224 34.34 -1.89 -16.91
N ASP A 225 34.58 -0.79 -17.62
CA ASP A 225 33.77 -0.22 -18.69
C ASP A 225 33.54 -1.17 -19.87
N ALA A 226 34.53 -2.00 -20.25
CA ALA A 226 34.37 -2.87 -21.43
C ALA A 226 33.48 -4.08 -21.13
N ARG A 227 33.64 -4.69 -19.94
CA ARG A 227 32.80 -5.78 -19.46
C ARG A 227 31.39 -5.29 -19.14
N ALA A 228 31.29 -4.13 -18.49
CA ALA A 228 30.03 -3.43 -18.26
C ALA A 228 29.31 -3.12 -19.58
N ARG A 229 29.99 -2.53 -20.57
CA ARG A 229 29.43 -2.30 -21.91
C ARG A 229 28.97 -3.59 -22.59
N ALA A 230 29.72 -4.68 -22.45
CA ALA A 230 29.34 -5.98 -23.01
C ALA A 230 28.10 -6.58 -22.33
N ALA A 231 27.99 -6.46 -21.01
CA ALA A 231 26.82 -6.88 -20.24
C ALA A 231 25.59 -6.01 -20.55
N ILE A 232 25.73 -4.68 -20.59
CA ILE A 232 24.66 -3.76 -21.00
C ILE A 232 24.20 -4.06 -22.44
N THR A 233 25.14 -4.30 -23.36
CA THR A 233 24.80 -4.66 -24.75
C THR A 233 24.04 -5.98 -24.81
N TYR A 234 24.44 -6.96 -23.99
CA TYR A 234 23.76 -8.24 -23.91
C TYR A 234 22.36 -8.12 -23.29
N ALA A 235 22.23 -7.41 -22.16
CA ALA A 235 20.96 -7.12 -21.50
C ALA A 235 19.99 -6.41 -22.45
N ARG A 236 20.48 -5.41 -23.18
CA ARG A 236 19.71 -4.71 -24.22
C ARG A 236 19.29 -5.66 -25.35
N THR A 237 20.16 -6.56 -25.78
CA THR A 237 19.81 -7.57 -26.81
C THR A 237 18.69 -8.49 -26.32
N ARG A 238 18.73 -8.93 -25.06
CA ARG A 238 17.66 -9.74 -24.43
C ARG A 238 16.36 -8.96 -24.31
N MET A 239 16.44 -7.69 -23.90
CA MET A 239 15.30 -6.78 -23.84
C MET A 239 14.68 -6.55 -25.23
N ASP A 240 15.49 -6.38 -26.27
CA ASP A 240 15.04 -6.22 -27.67
C ASP A 240 14.38 -7.51 -28.19
N ASP A 241 14.94 -8.70 -27.90
CA ASP A 241 14.34 -9.99 -28.25
C ASP A 241 13.00 -10.20 -27.55
N TRP A 242 12.92 -9.91 -26.24
CA TRP A 242 11.67 -9.99 -25.49
C TRP A 242 10.62 -9.03 -26.07
N ALA A 243 11.01 -7.79 -26.37
CA ALA A 243 10.14 -6.83 -27.00
C ALA A 243 9.64 -7.27 -28.39
N ALA A 244 10.50 -7.89 -29.20
CA ALA A 244 10.11 -8.44 -30.50
C ALA A 244 9.09 -9.58 -30.36
N ARG A 245 9.25 -10.45 -29.35
CA ARG A 245 8.30 -11.53 -29.05
C ARG A 245 6.95 -10.99 -28.61
N VAL A 246 6.93 -9.99 -27.73
CA VAL A 246 5.68 -9.35 -27.28
C VAL A 246 4.93 -8.72 -28.46
N ARG A 247 5.64 -8.08 -29.40
CA ARG A 247 5.03 -7.52 -30.63
C ARG A 247 4.42 -8.59 -31.54
N ALA A 248 5.00 -9.79 -31.56
CA ALA A 248 4.53 -10.90 -32.40
C ALA A 248 3.43 -11.75 -31.73
N ALA A 249 3.23 -11.61 -30.42
CA ALA A 249 2.27 -12.38 -29.65
C ALA A 249 0.82 -11.92 -29.89
N ALA A 250 -0.13 -12.83 -29.69
CA ALA A 250 -1.55 -12.51 -29.75
C ALA A 250 -1.93 -11.58 -28.58
N LEU A 251 -2.59 -10.48 -28.87
CA LEU A 251 -3.02 -9.51 -27.86
C LEU A 251 -4.30 -9.97 -27.13
N PRO A 252 -4.57 -9.45 -25.91
CA PRO A 252 -5.90 -9.56 -25.32
C PRO A 252 -6.98 -9.07 -26.30
N ALA A 253 -8.13 -9.71 -26.33
CA ALA A 253 -9.21 -9.36 -27.24
C ALA A 253 -9.60 -7.87 -27.10
N GLY A 254 -9.59 -7.15 -28.24
CA GLY A 254 -9.95 -5.73 -28.29
C GLY A 254 -8.84 -4.76 -27.89
N PHE A 255 -7.65 -5.23 -27.53
CA PHE A 255 -6.51 -4.38 -27.21
C PHE A 255 -5.57 -4.19 -28.41
N ALA A 256 -5.02 -2.99 -28.52
CA ALA A 256 -3.84 -2.65 -29.31
C ALA A 256 -2.62 -2.52 -28.41
N LEU A 257 -1.43 -2.73 -28.97
CA LEU A 257 -0.15 -2.64 -28.27
C LEU A 257 0.70 -1.54 -28.90
N ALA A 258 1.18 -0.61 -28.07
CA ALA A 258 2.27 0.30 -28.40
C ALA A 258 3.52 -0.12 -27.63
N VAL A 259 4.67 -0.17 -28.30
CA VAL A 259 5.97 -0.45 -27.66
C VAL A 259 6.92 0.71 -27.93
N SER A 260 7.38 1.36 -26.87
CA SER A 260 8.29 2.51 -26.95
C SER A 260 9.64 2.22 -26.30
N ASP A 261 10.68 2.81 -26.88
CA ASP A 261 11.96 3.01 -26.22
C ASP A 261 11.82 4.15 -25.20
N THR A 262 12.25 3.91 -23.97
CA THR A 262 12.26 4.89 -22.88
C THR A 262 13.59 4.84 -22.13
N THR A 263 13.74 5.73 -21.15
CA THR A 263 14.88 5.72 -20.24
C THR A 263 14.42 5.81 -18.79
N VAL A 264 14.94 4.94 -17.93
CA VAL A 264 14.72 4.96 -16.48
C VAL A 264 16.08 5.09 -15.80
N LYS A 265 16.23 6.09 -14.92
CA LYS A 265 17.52 6.43 -14.27
C LYS A 265 18.69 6.57 -15.28
N GLY A 266 18.41 7.08 -16.48
CA GLY A 266 19.40 7.23 -17.57
C GLY A 266 19.74 5.95 -18.34
N GLN A 267 19.12 4.82 -18.00
CA GLN A 267 19.35 3.52 -18.62
C GLN A 267 18.28 3.20 -19.67
N HIS A 268 18.64 2.39 -20.67
CA HIS A 268 17.69 1.91 -21.67
C HIS A 268 16.56 1.10 -21.03
N ALA A 269 15.34 1.37 -21.47
CA ALA A 269 14.16 0.62 -21.07
C ALA A 269 13.19 0.47 -22.24
N LYS A 270 12.30 -0.52 -22.17
CA LYS A 270 11.18 -0.70 -23.12
C LYS A 270 9.88 -0.62 -22.37
N ARG A 271 8.93 0.19 -22.84
CA ARG A 271 7.57 0.22 -22.29
C ARG A 271 6.58 -0.39 -23.27
N PHE A 272 5.67 -1.20 -22.75
CA PHE A 272 4.58 -1.87 -23.46
C PHE A 272 3.26 -1.33 -22.93
N THR A 273 2.55 -0.57 -23.76
CA THR A 273 1.24 0.02 -23.41
C THR A 273 0.14 -0.70 -24.18
N TYR A 274 -0.80 -1.30 -23.46
CA TYR A 274 -1.98 -1.97 -23.99
C TYR A 274 -3.17 -1.04 -23.84
N THR A 275 -3.86 -0.74 -24.95
CA THR A 275 -5.03 0.14 -24.95
C THR A 275 -6.21 -0.49 -25.69
N ASN A 276 -7.43 -0.28 -25.21
CA ASN A 276 -8.66 -0.59 -25.95
C ASN A 276 -9.54 0.65 -26.21
N GLY A 277 -8.97 1.85 -26.02
CA GLY A 277 -9.67 3.14 -26.11
C GLY A 277 -10.43 3.57 -24.85
N SER A 278 -10.68 2.67 -23.91
CA SER A 278 -11.32 2.97 -22.61
C SER A 278 -10.46 2.62 -21.40
N THR A 279 -9.42 1.83 -21.61
CA THR A 279 -8.50 1.35 -20.58
C THR A 279 -7.13 1.28 -21.20
N ASP A 280 -6.16 1.82 -20.47
CA ASP A 280 -4.75 1.70 -20.75
C ASP A 280 -4.10 0.95 -19.58
N TRP A 281 -3.21 0.02 -19.88
CA TRP A 281 -2.37 -0.66 -18.88
C TRP A 281 -0.99 -0.86 -19.47
N TRP A 282 0.05 -0.59 -18.69
CA TRP A 282 1.42 -0.69 -19.16
C TRP A 282 2.30 -1.51 -18.24
N TRP A 283 3.39 -2.01 -18.82
CA TRP A 283 4.54 -2.49 -18.06
C TRP A 283 5.81 -2.12 -18.83
N GLU A 284 6.92 -2.01 -18.14
CA GLU A 284 8.23 -1.71 -18.72
C GLU A 284 9.27 -2.74 -18.31
N ILE A 285 10.28 -2.93 -19.15
CA ILE A 285 11.50 -3.65 -18.83
C ILE A 285 12.59 -2.61 -18.61
N THR A 286 13.23 -2.66 -17.44
CA THR A 286 14.39 -1.84 -17.06
C THR A 286 15.61 -2.73 -16.90
N MET A 287 16.79 -2.13 -16.92
CA MET A 287 18.02 -2.82 -16.52
C MET A 287 18.24 -2.53 -15.04
N ASP A 288 18.70 -3.54 -14.30
CA ASP A 288 19.26 -3.38 -12.97
C ASP A 288 20.52 -4.24 -12.83
N ASP A 289 21.21 -4.13 -11.71
CA ASP A 289 22.43 -4.87 -11.44
C ASP A 289 22.16 -6.39 -11.58
N ALA A 290 22.81 -7.03 -12.56
CA ALA A 290 22.75 -8.47 -12.85
C ALA A 290 21.38 -9.03 -13.32
N CYS A 291 20.37 -8.20 -13.56
CA CYS A 291 19.07 -8.66 -14.06
C CYS A 291 18.37 -7.65 -15.00
N LEU A 292 17.28 -8.12 -15.62
CA LEU A 292 16.27 -7.27 -16.23
C LEU A 292 15.08 -7.23 -15.29
N GLU A 293 14.72 -6.03 -14.87
CA GLU A 293 13.55 -5.81 -14.03
C GLU A 293 12.34 -5.46 -14.88
N THR A 294 11.17 -5.77 -14.34
CA THR A 294 9.92 -5.24 -14.87
C THR A 294 9.32 -4.27 -13.88
N ARG A 295 8.57 -3.28 -14.39
CA ARG A 295 7.75 -2.41 -13.55
C ARG A 295 6.37 -2.29 -14.20
N SER A 296 5.32 -2.50 -13.43
CA SER A 296 3.95 -2.41 -13.96
C SER A 296 3.30 -1.07 -13.65
N ASP A 297 2.26 -0.75 -14.41
CA ASP A 297 1.29 0.27 -14.04
C ASP A 297 0.75 -0.01 -12.62
N PRO A 298 0.76 0.96 -11.70
CA PRO A 298 0.19 0.80 -10.38
C PRO A 298 -1.29 0.40 -10.51
N THR A 299 -1.62 -0.79 -10.03
CA THR A 299 -2.93 -1.41 -10.28
C THR A 299 -3.58 -1.80 -8.95
N PRO A 300 -4.87 -1.49 -8.70
CA PRO A 300 -5.58 -2.06 -7.55
C PRO A 300 -5.52 -3.59 -7.54
N VAL A 301 -5.47 -4.25 -6.38
CA VAL A 301 -5.46 -5.73 -6.30
C VAL A 301 -6.61 -6.34 -7.10
N ALA A 302 -7.83 -5.78 -7.02
CA ALA A 302 -8.96 -6.23 -7.83
C ALA A 302 -8.71 -6.06 -9.34
N GLY A 303 -7.98 -5.01 -9.74
CA GLY A 303 -7.57 -4.76 -11.12
C GLY A 303 -6.60 -5.81 -11.67
N LEU A 304 -5.75 -6.42 -10.83
CA LEU A 304 -4.89 -7.53 -11.24
C LEU A 304 -5.68 -8.79 -11.63
N HIS A 305 -6.94 -8.91 -11.20
CA HIS A 305 -7.85 -9.97 -11.63
C HIS A 305 -8.55 -9.69 -12.96
N ALA A 306 -8.43 -8.46 -13.51
CA ALA A 306 -9.01 -8.12 -14.80
C ALA A 306 -8.45 -9.05 -15.90
N ALA A 307 -9.33 -9.51 -16.77
CA ALA A 307 -9.00 -10.55 -17.75
C ALA A 307 -7.80 -10.18 -18.65
N HIS A 308 -7.66 -8.90 -19.02
CA HIS A 308 -6.56 -8.42 -19.85
C HIS A 308 -5.23 -8.34 -19.07
N VAL A 309 -5.21 -7.82 -17.83
CA VAL A 309 -4.00 -7.79 -16.99
C VAL A 309 -3.50 -9.21 -16.73
N ARG A 310 -4.41 -10.10 -16.32
CA ARG A 310 -4.10 -11.52 -16.12
C ARG A 310 -3.57 -12.18 -17.40
N PHE A 311 -4.17 -11.88 -18.56
CA PHE A 311 -3.67 -12.39 -19.84
C PHE A 311 -2.24 -11.90 -20.10
N ILE A 312 -1.97 -10.61 -19.93
CA ILE A 312 -0.66 -10.02 -20.22
C ILE A 312 0.42 -10.62 -19.30
N MET A 313 0.16 -10.71 -17.99
CA MET A 313 1.09 -11.35 -17.07
C MET A 313 1.33 -12.83 -17.44
N ARG A 314 0.26 -13.61 -17.67
CA ARG A 314 0.35 -15.05 -17.96
C ARG A 314 0.88 -15.40 -19.34
N SER A 315 0.84 -14.48 -20.31
CA SER A 315 1.12 -14.79 -21.72
C SER A 315 2.26 -13.96 -22.29
N HIS A 316 2.47 -12.73 -21.83
CA HIS A 316 3.45 -11.79 -22.40
C HIS A 316 4.64 -11.52 -21.49
N ILE A 317 4.46 -11.51 -20.16
CA ILE A 317 5.56 -11.25 -19.24
C ILE A 317 6.36 -12.54 -19.05
N PHE A 318 5.87 -13.47 -18.21
CA PHE A 318 6.66 -14.63 -17.81
C PHE A 318 7.03 -15.58 -18.97
N PRO A 319 6.10 -16.03 -19.84
CA PRO A 319 6.46 -16.99 -20.88
C PRO A 319 7.35 -16.41 -21.99
N LEU A 320 7.22 -15.11 -22.30
CA LEU A 320 8.04 -14.51 -23.35
C LEU A 320 9.43 -14.13 -22.83
N ALA A 321 9.58 -13.80 -21.55
CA ALA A 321 10.90 -13.74 -20.92
C ALA A 321 11.62 -15.10 -21.03
N ALA A 322 10.91 -16.19 -20.70
CA ALA A 322 11.41 -17.56 -20.85
C ALA A 322 11.78 -17.90 -22.29
N ALA A 323 10.93 -17.53 -23.25
CA ALA A 323 11.21 -17.72 -24.68
C ALA A 323 12.42 -16.89 -25.17
N SER A 324 12.72 -15.77 -24.49
CA SER A 324 13.92 -14.96 -24.68
C SER A 324 15.17 -15.49 -23.96
N GLY A 325 15.09 -16.67 -23.34
CA GLY A 325 16.19 -17.31 -22.63
C GLY A 325 16.46 -16.73 -21.25
N LEU A 326 15.54 -15.93 -20.72
CA LEU A 326 15.57 -15.41 -19.35
C LEU A 326 14.77 -16.34 -18.43
N HIS A 327 15.02 -16.30 -17.14
CA HIS A 327 14.20 -16.96 -16.14
C HIS A 327 14.07 -16.05 -14.91
N VAL A 328 13.02 -16.27 -14.14
CA VAL A 328 12.86 -15.58 -12.85
C VAL A 328 13.95 -16.05 -11.91
N ASP A 329 14.60 -15.11 -11.22
CA ASP A 329 15.61 -15.45 -10.22
C ASP A 329 15.01 -15.37 -8.81
N GLN A 330 14.85 -16.53 -8.18
CA GLN A 330 14.33 -16.63 -6.81
C GLN A 330 15.44 -16.76 -5.76
N SER A 331 16.71 -16.64 -6.18
CA SER A 331 17.87 -16.64 -5.29
C SER A 331 18.14 -15.26 -4.71
N ILE A 332 18.91 -15.20 -3.62
CA ILE A 332 19.38 -13.92 -3.05
C ILE A 332 20.33 -13.14 -3.97
N LEU A 333 20.82 -13.77 -5.05
CA LEU A 333 21.82 -13.19 -5.94
C LEU A 333 21.20 -12.46 -7.14
N GLY A 334 19.94 -12.74 -7.45
CA GLY A 334 19.27 -12.31 -8.68
C GLY A 334 18.60 -10.95 -8.68
N GLY A 335 18.67 -10.23 -7.57
CA GLY A 335 17.74 -9.14 -7.27
C GLY A 335 16.41 -9.72 -6.78
N GLY A 336 15.98 -9.30 -5.59
CA GLY A 336 14.70 -9.72 -5.03
C GLY A 336 13.53 -9.28 -5.93
N GLY A 337 12.38 -9.94 -5.79
CA GLY A 337 11.14 -9.35 -6.28
C GLY A 337 10.76 -8.21 -5.35
N HIS A 338 10.11 -7.17 -5.87
CA HIS A 338 9.55 -6.14 -5.01
C HIS A 338 8.05 -6.05 -5.21
N LEU A 339 7.32 -6.06 -4.09
CA LEU A 339 5.92 -5.69 -4.07
C LEU A 339 5.79 -4.38 -3.31
N SER A 340 5.21 -3.38 -3.96
CA SER A 340 4.98 -2.07 -3.35
C SER A 340 3.49 -1.83 -3.15
N LEU A 341 3.12 -1.29 -2.00
CA LEU A 341 1.77 -0.87 -1.67
C LEU A 341 1.71 0.65 -1.59
N ASP A 342 0.80 1.24 -2.37
CA ASP A 342 0.53 2.67 -2.34
C ASP A 342 -0.04 3.09 -0.97
N SER A 343 0.57 4.11 -0.38
CA SER A 343 0.25 4.59 0.97
C SER A 343 -1.19 5.10 1.07
N ALA A 344 -1.62 5.90 0.09
CA ALA A 344 -2.94 6.53 0.10
C ALA A 344 -4.06 5.49 0.04
N THR A 345 -3.93 4.51 -0.85
CA THR A 345 -4.92 3.44 -1.04
C THR A 345 -4.77 2.30 -0.05
N THR A 346 -3.67 2.21 0.70
CA THR A 346 -3.48 1.17 1.72
C THR A 346 -3.91 1.65 3.11
N PHE A 347 -3.49 2.85 3.52
CA PHE A 347 -3.74 3.41 4.85
C PHE A 347 -4.82 4.49 4.86
N GLY A 348 -5.23 5.03 3.70
CA GLY A 348 -6.29 6.05 3.64
C GLY A 348 -5.93 7.37 4.33
N GLY A 349 -4.63 7.64 4.51
CA GLY A 349 -4.13 8.78 5.29
C GLY A 349 -4.16 8.59 6.81
N SER A 350 -4.58 7.41 7.33
CA SER A 350 -4.55 7.15 8.77
C SER A 350 -3.13 6.85 9.27
N VAL A 351 -2.68 7.62 10.26
CA VAL A 351 -1.42 7.35 10.98
C VAL A 351 -1.52 6.06 11.77
N GLU A 352 -2.66 5.82 12.42
CA GLU A 352 -2.89 4.61 13.22
C GLU A 352 -2.76 3.35 12.36
N LEU A 353 -3.42 3.30 11.19
CA LEU A 353 -3.32 2.15 10.29
C LEU A 353 -1.89 1.93 9.78
N PHE A 354 -1.17 3.00 9.43
CA PHE A 354 0.24 2.90 9.04
C PHE A 354 1.09 2.29 10.16
N VAL A 355 1.02 2.86 11.36
CA VAL A 355 1.81 2.44 12.52
C VAL A 355 1.51 0.99 12.93
N GLN A 356 0.23 0.62 12.97
CA GLN A 356 -0.17 -0.73 13.33
C GLN A 356 0.21 -1.76 12.27
N SER A 357 0.21 -1.37 10.98
CA SER A 357 0.70 -2.24 9.90
C SER A 357 2.20 -2.49 10.01
N MET A 358 2.99 -1.42 10.24
CA MET A 358 4.45 -1.55 10.47
C MET A 358 4.75 -2.44 11.68
N ARG A 359 3.99 -2.28 12.78
CA ARG A 359 4.13 -3.11 13.97
C ARG A 359 3.85 -4.58 13.68
N GLU A 360 2.79 -4.88 12.95
CA GLU A 360 2.42 -6.25 12.60
C GLU A 360 3.51 -6.90 11.76
N TRP A 361 4.00 -6.23 10.71
CA TRP A 361 5.07 -6.77 9.86
C TRP A 361 6.36 -7.03 10.63
N GLU A 362 6.83 -6.09 11.44
CA GLU A 362 8.03 -6.26 12.26
C GLU A 362 7.86 -7.28 13.40
N THR A 363 6.62 -7.58 13.80
CA THR A 363 6.36 -8.59 14.85
C THR A 363 6.23 -9.99 14.27
N GLN A 364 5.60 -10.11 13.09
CA GLN A 364 5.38 -11.36 12.37
C GLN A 364 6.50 -11.68 11.36
N TRP A 365 7.66 -11.03 11.47
CA TRP A 365 8.73 -11.17 10.50
C TRP A 365 9.23 -12.63 10.36
N GLU A 366 9.18 -13.43 11.41
CA GLU A 366 9.56 -14.85 11.35
C GLU A 366 8.58 -15.66 10.46
N ASP A 367 7.28 -15.39 10.58
CA ASP A 367 6.25 -16.01 9.73
C ASP A 367 6.41 -15.55 8.27
N TRP A 368 6.76 -14.27 8.08
CA TRP A 368 7.12 -13.74 6.76
C TRP A 368 8.30 -14.50 6.15
N VAL A 369 9.39 -14.65 6.90
CA VAL A 369 10.58 -15.38 6.47
C VAL A 369 10.27 -16.84 6.20
N ALA A 370 9.42 -17.49 7.00
CA ALA A 370 9.00 -18.86 6.75
C ALA A 370 8.20 -18.99 5.45
N ARG A 371 7.35 -17.99 5.16
CA ARG A 371 6.52 -17.93 3.96
C ARG A 371 7.32 -17.66 2.69
N PHE A 372 8.20 -16.66 2.73
CA PHE A 372 8.91 -16.17 1.56
C PHE A 372 10.32 -16.77 1.44
N GLY A 373 11.06 -16.98 2.53
CA GLY A 373 12.41 -17.54 2.51
C GLY A 373 12.53 -19.07 2.45
N SER A 374 11.50 -19.79 1.98
CA SER A 374 11.51 -21.26 1.87
C SER A 374 11.76 -21.74 0.43
N ALA A 375 12.56 -22.80 0.28
CA ALA A 375 12.97 -23.34 -1.03
C ALA A 375 11.76 -23.54 -1.97
N PRO A 376 11.85 -23.10 -3.25
CA PRO A 376 13.05 -22.68 -3.97
C PRO A 376 13.53 -21.26 -3.68
N ARG A 377 12.80 -20.49 -2.86
CA ARG A 377 13.15 -19.13 -2.48
C ARG A 377 14.21 -19.13 -1.38
N GLU A 378 15.09 -18.14 -1.42
CA GLU A 378 16.15 -17.97 -0.42
C GLU A 378 15.96 -16.65 0.34
N LYS A 379 15.98 -16.72 1.67
CA LYS A 379 15.89 -15.55 2.55
C LYS A 379 16.98 -14.51 2.25
N ASP A 380 16.62 -13.26 1.95
CA ASP A 380 17.60 -12.21 1.65
C ASP A 380 17.98 -11.38 2.89
N VAL A 381 18.66 -12.04 3.84
CA VAL A 381 19.18 -11.36 5.06
C VAL A 381 20.24 -10.31 4.78
N VAL A 382 20.81 -10.27 3.57
CA VAL A 382 21.95 -9.40 3.26
C VAL A 382 21.47 -8.07 2.70
N ASN A 383 20.54 -8.09 1.74
CA ASN A 383 20.04 -6.89 1.07
C ASN A 383 18.67 -6.45 1.59
N ALA A 384 17.92 -7.33 2.25
CA ALA A 384 16.61 -7.02 2.80
C ALA A 384 16.41 -7.62 4.21
N PRO A 385 17.33 -7.38 5.18
CA PRO A 385 17.14 -7.89 6.54
C PRO A 385 15.89 -7.30 7.19
N TRP A 386 15.18 -8.14 7.95
CA TRP A 386 14.23 -7.68 8.96
C TRP A 386 14.98 -7.06 10.13
N THR A 387 14.34 -6.17 10.90
CA THR A 387 14.96 -5.58 12.09
C THR A 387 15.40 -6.68 13.08
N GLY A 388 14.62 -7.75 13.19
CA GLY A 388 14.93 -8.92 14.02
C GLY A 388 16.18 -9.71 13.58
N ASP A 389 16.57 -9.63 12.31
CA ASP A 389 17.75 -10.31 11.78
C ASP A 389 19.06 -9.58 12.06
N LEU A 390 18.98 -8.30 12.45
CA LEU A 390 20.16 -7.48 12.64
C LEU A 390 20.99 -7.93 13.86
N PRO A 391 22.29 -7.58 13.91
CA PRO A 391 23.06 -7.70 15.14
C PRO A 391 22.33 -6.97 16.27
N GLN A 392 22.09 -7.65 17.39
CA GLN A 392 21.24 -7.12 18.49
C GLN A 392 19.78 -6.85 18.06
N GLY A 393 19.26 -7.65 17.12
CA GLY A 393 17.93 -7.48 16.51
C GLY A 393 16.79 -7.29 17.51
N GLU A 394 16.78 -8.01 18.62
CA GLU A 394 15.77 -7.83 19.68
C GLU A 394 15.81 -6.41 20.30
N THR A 395 17.00 -5.85 20.52
CA THR A 395 17.15 -4.46 21.00
C THR A 395 16.63 -3.47 19.97
N HIS A 396 16.94 -3.69 18.69
CA HIS A 396 16.49 -2.84 17.60
C HIS A 396 14.97 -2.93 17.39
N LEU A 397 14.39 -4.13 17.40
CA LEU A 397 12.95 -4.35 17.32
C LEU A 397 12.22 -3.64 18.45
N ASN A 398 12.72 -3.72 19.68
CA ASN A 398 12.13 -3.00 20.80
C ASN A 398 12.25 -1.48 20.65
N GLY A 399 13.34 -0.98 20.06
CA GLY A 399 13.49 0.42 19.68
C GLY A 399 12.46 0.87 18.65
N VAL A 400 12.26 0.09 17.59
CA VAL A 400 11.24 0.34 16.56
C VAL A 400 9.83 0.32 17.18
N ARG A 401 9.51 -0.69 18.00
CA ARG A 401 8.21 -0.81 18.68
C ARG A 401 7.92 0.38 19.59
N ALA A 402 8.91 0.82 20.38
CA ALA A 402 8.79 1.98 21.24
C ALA A 402 8.50 3.25 20.44
N LEU A 403 9.21 3.47 19.33
CA LEU A 403 8.95 4.61 18.45
C LEU A 403 7.53 4.54 17.83
N LEU A 404 7.09 3.36 17.42
CA LEU A 404 5.73 3.15 16.91
C LEU A 404 4.68 3.45 18.00
N ASP A 405 4.90 3.05 19.26
CA ASP A 405 4.03 3.40 20.40
C ASP A 405 3.95 4.92 20.61
N GLU A 406 5.09 5.62 20.52
CA GLU A 406 5.14 7.08 20.64
C GLU A 406 4.34 7.76 19.54
N ILE A 407 4.56 7.38 18.27
CA ILE A 407 3.84 7.94 17.12
C ILE A 407 2.34 7.68 17.25
N LEU A 408 1.93 6.48 17.64
CA LEU A 408 0.51 6.16 17.86
C LEU A 408 -0.10 7.02 18.98
N ALA A 409 0.64 7.21 20.07
CA ALA A 409 0.19 8.04 21.17
C ALA A 409 0.07 9.53 20.77
N ASP A 410 0.97 10.03 19.91
CA ASP A 410 0.91 11.35 19.29
C ASP A 410 -0.33 11.50 18.38
N ALA A 411 -0.59 10.51 17.52
CA ALA A 411 -1.78 10.47 16.66
C ALA A 411 -3.09 10.50 17.47
N HIS A 412 -3.18 9.73 18.56
CA HIS A 412 -4.31 9.78 19.48
C HIS A 412 -4.47 11.13 20.21
N ARG A 413 -3.39 11.92 20.29
CA ARG A 413 -3.42 13.30 20.77
C ARG A 413 -3.72 14.30 19.68
N GLY A 414 -3.85 13.93 18.40
CA GLY A 414 -4.12 14.86 17.30
C GLY A 414 -2.88 15.37 16.57
N ASP A 415 -1.70 14.80 16.83
CA ASP A 415 -0.55 14.95 15.96
C ASP A 415 -0.57 13.82 14.93
N VAL A 416 -1.29 14.07 13.84
CA VAL A 416 -1.67 13.06 12.86
C VAL A 416 -0.97 13.29 11.52
N ASP A 417 0.22 13.90 11.56
CA ASP A 417 1.07 14.11 10.38
C ASP A 417 1.65 12.78 9.89
N LEU A 418 0.99 12.14 8.93
CA LEU A 418 1.49 10.89 8.35
C LEU A 418 2.89 11.05 7.74
N PRO A 419 3.19 12.07 6.91
CA PRO A 419 4.56 12.37 6.49
C PRO A 419 5.55 12.54 7.65
N GLY A 420 5.18 13.26 8.71
CA GLY A 420 6.02 13.42 9.91
C GLY A 420 6.30 12.10 10.64
N ALA A 421 5.27 11.27 10.81
CA ALA A 421 5.37 9.93 11.38
C ALA A 421 6.30 9.02 10.57
N ILE A 422 6.15 9.00 9.24
CA ILE A 422 7.03 8.30 8.30
C ILE A 422 8.46 8.82 8.45
N GLY A 423 8.66 10.13 8.49
CA GLY A 423 9.97 10.76 8.62
C GLY A 423 10.69 10.37 9.92
N ARG A 424 9.96 10.32 11.05
CA ARG A 424 10.48 9.83 12.34
C ARG A 424 10.93 8.36 12.24
N LEU A 425 10.10 7.50 11.66
CA LEU A 425 10.41 6.09 11.51
C LEU A 425 11.61 5.89 10.57
N GLN A 426 11.61 6.53 9.40
CA GLN A 426 12.75 6.54 8.48
C GLN A 426 14.04 7.02 9.17
N ALA A 427 13.99 8.09 9.95
CA ALA A 427 15.15 8.59 10.68
C ALA A 427 15.70 7.53 11.65
N HIS A 428 14.82 6.80 12.36
CA HIS A 428 15.23 5.71 13.24
C HIS A 428 15.80 4.52 12.46
N MET A 429 15.12 4.09 11.40
CA MET A 429 15.53 2.99 10.53
C MET A 429 16.92 3.21 9.92
N ARG A 430 17.28 4.46 9.56
CA ARG A 430 18.64 4.82 9.11
C ARG A 430 19.73 4.60 10.17
N THR A 431 19.39 4.58 11.45
CA THR A 431 20.37 4.35 12.53
C THR A 431 20.68 2.87 12.74
N LEU A 432 19.85 1.97 12.20
CA LEU A 432 20.04 0.54 12.37
C LEU A 432 21.33 0.07 11.67
N PRO A 433 22.05 -0.90 12.25
CA PRO A 433 23.24 -1.45 11.63
C PRO A 433 22.88 -2.26 10.38
N LEU A 434 23.85 -2.42 9.48
CA LEU A 434 23.74 -3.44 8.44
C LEU A 434 23.82 -4.84 9.07
N HIS A 435 23.24 -5.83 8.39
CA HIS A 435 23.38 -7.22 8.77
C HIS A 435 24.86 -7.64 8.88
N GLN A 436 25.19 -8.56 9.78
CA GLN A 436 26.59 -9.00 10.01
C GLN A 436 27.25 -9.60 8.76
N ASN A 437 26.45 -10.17 7.85
CA ASN A 437 26.94 -10.75 6.60
C ASN A 437 26.88 -9.77 5.40
N ALA A 438 26.62 -8.47 5.65
CA ALA A 438 26.68 -7.46 4.61
C ALA A 438 28.05 -7.47 3.89
N THR A 439 28.01 -7.51 2.56
CA THR A 439 29.23 -7.51 1.72
C THR A 439 30.05 -6.24 1.91
N GLN A 440 31.35 -6.28 1.64
CA GLN A 440 32.19 -5.09 1.76
C GLN A 440 31.72 -3.96 0.81
N ASN A 441 31.24 -4.30 -0.38
CA ASN A 441 30.71 -3.31 -1.33
C ASN A 441 29.47 -2.61 -0.76
N LEU A 442 28.53 -3.37 -0.18
CA LEU A 442 27.36 -2.79 0.48
C LEU A 442 27.77 -1.88 1.65
N ARG A 443 28.74 -2.33 2.46
CA ARG A 443 29.27 -1.52 3.57
C ARG A 443 29.90 -0.22 3.07
N ASN A 444 30.67 -0.27 1.98
CA ASN A 444 31.29 0.91 1.37
C ASN A 444 30.21 1.85 0.82
N LYS A 445 29.24 1.32 0.05
CA LYS A 445 28.12 2.09 -0.50
C LYS A 445 27.37 2.84 0.59
N VAL A 446 27.00 2.15 1.66
CA VAL A 446 26.31 2.76 2.81
C VAL A 446 27.20 3.70 3.62
N ALA A 447 28.52 3.52 3.61
CA ALA A 447 29.45 4.46 4.23
C ALA A 447 29.55 5.77 3.43
N ASP A 448 29.52 5.67 2.09
CA ASP A 448 29.56 6.80 1.17
C ASP A 448 28.18 7.50 1.06
N HIS A 449 27.10 6.73 1.19
CA HIS A 449 25.69 7.13 1.09
C HIS A 449 24.87 6.58 2.28
N PRO A 450 24.95 7.17 3.48
CA PRO A 450 24.23 6.67 4.66
C PRO A 450 22.71 6.60 4.50
N GLU A 451 22.13 7.43 3.62
CA GLU A 451 20.72 7.42 3.25
C GLU A 451 20.26 6.10 2.62
N ASP A 452 21.16 5.38 1.93
CA ASP A 452 20.87 4.11 1.27
C ASP A 452 20.56 2.99 2.27
N ARG A 453 20.78 3.20 3.57
CA ARG A 453 20.40 2.22 4.61
C ARG A 453 18.92 1.86 4.57
N LEU A 454 18.05 2.82 4.25
CA LEU A 454 16.61 2.56 4.14
C LEU A 454 16.27 1.62 3.00
N HIS A 455 16.99 1.74 1.90
CA HIS A 455 16.84 0.87 0.75
C HIS A 455 17.03 -0.58 1.23
N TYR A 456 18.07 -0.88 2.02
CA TYR A 456 18.43 -2.24 2.44
C TYR A 456 17.68 -2.74 3.69
N GLN A 457 16.34 -2.69 3.66
CA GLN A 457 15.45 -3.19 4.72
C GLN A 457 14.33 -4.05 4.12
N ALA A 458 13.88 -5.07 4.85
CA ALA A 458 12.79 -5.94 4.40
C ALA A 458 11.49 -5.16 4.12
N VAL A 459 11.18 -4.19 4.98
CA VAL A 459 10.13 -3.19 4.76
C VAL A 459 10.80 -1.86 4.45
N ASN A 460 10.94 -1.57 3.16
CA ASN A 460 11.59 -0.36 2.67
C ASN A 460 10.60 0.81 2.66
N LEU A 461 10.99 1.88 3.35
CA LEU A 461 10.21 3.11 3.50
C LEU A 461 10.76 4.26 2.67
N GLU A 462 11.83 4.09 1.88
CA GLU A 462 12.50 5.19 1.18
C GLU A 462 11.55 6.02 0.30
N HIS A 463 10.60 5.35 -0.35
CA HIS A 463 9.62 5.98 -1.24
C HIS A 463 8.44 6.61 -0.51
N MET A 464 8.27 6.38 0.80
CA MET A 464 7.15 6.94 1.56
C MET A 464 7.26 8.45 1.80
N ALA A 465 8.44 9.03 1.58
CA ALA A 465 8.66 10.48 1.70
C ALA A 465 8.62 11.22 0.35
N ASP A 466 8.12 10.59 -0.72
CA ASP A 466 7.99 11.25 -2.02
C ASP A 466 7.09 12.51 -1.92
N ALA A 467 7.48 13.55 -2.65
CA ALA A 467 6.73 14.80 -2.72
C ALA A 467 5.39 14.60 -3.42
N ASP A 468 5.33 13.69 -4.40
CA ASP A 468 4.10 13.25 -5.04
C ASP A 468 3.46 12.13 -4.23
N GLU A 469 2.26 12.40 -3.68
CA GLU A 469 1.54 11.45 -2.86
C GLU A 469 1.21 10.15 -3.61
N ALA A 470 1.02 10.22 -4.94
CA ALA A 470 0.75 9.06 -5.78
C ALA A 470 1.97 8.13 -5.96
N HIS A 471 3.15 8.58 -5.55
CA HIS A 471 4.38 7.81 -5.57
C HIS A 471 4.79 7.29 -4.18
N ARG A 472 4.07 7.67 -3.12
CA ARG A 472 4.38 7.19 -1.77
C ARG A 472 4.01 5.73 -1.61
N ARG A 473 5.02 4.87 -1.44
CA ARG A 473 4.82 3.42 -1.34
C ARG A 473 5.68 2.80 -0.25
N VAL A 474 5.09 1.85 0.46
CA VAL A 474 5.84 0.88 1.25
C VAL A 474 6.24 -0.24 0.31
N GLU A 475 7.52 -0.60 0.30
CA GLU A 475 8.03 -1.68 -0.52
C GLU A 475 8.46 -2.86 0.36
N PHE A 476 8.06 -4.07 -0.02
CA PHE A 476 8.52 -5.30 0.59
C PHE A 476 9.63 -5.91 -0.26
N ARG A 477 10.82 -6.01 0.32
CA ARG A 477 12.03 -6.45 -0.37
C ARG A 477 12.45 -7.88 -0.06
N ASP A 478 12.11 -8.39 1.13
CA ASP A 478 12.30 -9.82 1.45
C ASP A 478 11.14 -10.64 0.88
N ILE A 479 10.91 -10.48 -0.43
CA ILE A 479 10.02 -11.26 -1.26
C ILE A 479 10.81 -11.64 -2.50
N GLN A 480 11.03 -12.91 -2.76
CA GLN A 480 11.75 -13.36 -3.94
C GLN A 480 10.86 -13.18 -5.17
N ALA A 481 11.48 -12.99 -6.34
CA ALA A 481 10.75 -12.75 -7.56
C ALA A 481 9.72 -13.84 -7.83
N GLN A 482 8.51 -13.45 -8.24
CA GLN A 482 7.44 -14.40 -8.48
C GLN A 482 7.67 -15.13 -9.80
N ASP A 483 7.51 -16.45 -9.82
CA ASP A 483 7.68 -17.31 -11.00
C ASP A 483 6.54 -17.17 -12.02
N GLY A 484 5.46 -16.51 -11.63
CA GLY A 484 4.27 -16.31 -12.43
C GLY A 484 3.16 -15.56 -11.73
N TYR A 485 2.09 -15.31 -12.50
CA TYR A 485 0.89 -14.62 -12.02
C TYR A 485 0.24 -15.28 -10.79
N GLU A 486 0.18 -16.61 -10.74
CA GLU A 486 -0.51 -17.29 -9.63
C GLU A 486 0.24 -17.08 -8.32
N GLN A 487 1.57 -17.14 -8.36
CA GLN A 487 2.41 -16.90 -7.20
C GLN A 487 2.33 -15.44 -6.73
N LEU A 488 2.28 -14.46 -7.67
CA LEU A 488 1.98 -13.06 -7.34
C LEU A 488 0.66 -12.91 -6.59
N ILE A 489 -0.42 -13.51 -7.08
CA ILE A 489 -1.73 -13.40 -6.42
C ILE A 489 -1.71 -14.11 -5.05
N GLU A 490 -0.99 -15.21 -4.90
CA GLU A 490 -0.83 -15.90 -3.63
C GLU A 490 -0.08 -15.05 -2.60
N ASP A 491 1.02 -14.42 -3.02
CA ASP A 491 1.84 -13.55 -2.19
C ASP A 491 1.05 -12.29 -1.78
N LEU A 492 0.34 -11.66 -2.72
CA LEU A 492 -0.56 -10.53 -2.42
C LEU A 492 -1.70 -10.93 -1.48
N ARG A 493 -2.23 -12.15 -1.59
CA ARG A 493 -3.24 -12.65 -0.65
C ARG A 493 -2.68 -12.77 0.76
N TYR A 494 -1.45 -13.25 0.91
CA TYR A 494 -0.79 -13.33 2.21
C TYR A 494 -0.61 -11.93 2.83
N ILE A 495 0.00 -11.01 2.08
CA ILE A 495 0.22 -9.62 2.52
C ILE A 495 -1.11 -8.94 2.88
N GLY A 496 -2.10 -9.06 2.00
CA GLY A 496 -3.40 -8.48 2.20
C GLY A 496 -4.13 -9.06 3.42
N SER A 497 -3.95 -10.36 3.73
CA SER A 497 -4.58 -10.98 4.90
C SER A 497 -4.05 -10.42 6.22
N MET A 498 -2.74 -10.15 6.32
CA MET A 498 -2.15 -9.50 7.50
C MET A 498 -2.69 -8.09 7.67
N LEU A 499 -2.72 -7.31 6.59
CA LEU A 499 -3.26 -5.95 6.60
C LEU A 499 -4.76 -5.90 6.92
N GLN A 500 -5.54 -6.88 6.44
CA GLN A 500 -6.95 -7.00 6.82
C GLN A 500 -7.09 -7.29 8.33
N GLY A 501 -6.24 -8.16 8.89
CA GLY A 501 -6.21 -8.40 10.34
C GLY A 501 -5.92 -7.13 11.15
N VAL A 502 -4.96 -6.31 10.69
CA VAL A 502 -4.68 -4.99 11.28
C VAL A 502 -5.91 -4.08 11.23
N ARG A 503 -6.59 -3.99 10.08
CA ARG A 503 -7.82 -3.20 9.95
C ARG A 503 -8.92 -3.66 10.90
N ASP A 504 -9.11 -4.98 11.02
CA ASP A 504 -10.12 -5.55 11.91
C ASP A 504 -9.83 -5.18 13.38
N ASN A 505 -8.57 -5.27 13.80
CA ASN A 505 -8.13 -4.90 15.15
C ASN A 505 -8.28 -3.39 15.42
N VAL A 506 -7.75 -2.55 14.52
CA VAL A 506 -7.85 -1.08 14.65
C VAL A 506 -9.30 -0.62 14.67
N ARG A 507 -10.17 -1.23 13.87
CA ARG A 507 -11.61 -0.94 13.88
C ARG A 507 -12.24 -1.27 15.24
N ALA A 508 -11.90 -2.41 15.83
CA ALA A 508 -12.42 -2.80 17.14
C ALA A 508 -11.95 -1.85 18.26
N ASP A 509 -10.68 -1.46 18.22
CA ASP A 509 -10.08 -0.51 19.16
C ASP A 509 -10.71 0.88 19.02
N GLN A 510 -10.86 1.36 17.78
CA GLN A 510 -11.55 2.61 17.49
C GLN A 510 -12.98 2.60 18.04
N GLN A 511 -13.77 1.56 17.78
CA GLN A 511 -15.14 1.45 18.28
C GLN A 511 -15.19 1.52 19.82
N THR A 512 -14.24 0.84 20.48
CA THR A 512 -14.11 0.88 21.95
C THR A 512 -13.82 2.29 22.44
N ARG A 513 -12.85 2.99 21.83
CA ARG A 513 -12.50 4.37 22.19
C ARG A 513 -13.65 5.35 21.94
N LEU A 514 -14.36 5.21 20.82
CA LEU A 514 -15.50 6.07 20.48
C LEU A 514 -16.66 5.87 21.48
N ALA A 515 -16.97 4.64 21.86
CA ALA A 515 -18.00 4.33 22.86
C ALA A 515 -17.64 4.88 24.25
N GLN A 516 -16.36 4.82 24.64
CA GLN A 516 -15.89 5.41 25.90
C GLN A 516 -15.95 6.95 25.89
N ARG A 517 -15.65 7.55 24.74
CA ARG A 517 -15.61 9.02 24.56
C ARG A 517 -17.00 9.64 24.46
N HIS A 518 -17.96 8.91 23.88
CA HIS A 518 -19.34 9.34 23.61
C HIS A 518 -20.35 8.29 24.12
N PRO A 519 -20.57 8.21 25.45
CA PRO A 519 -21.41 7.18 26.07
C PRO A 519 -22.91 7.37 25.83
#